data_AF-X1SK38-F1
#
_entry.id   AF-X1SK38-F1
#
_cell.length_a   1.000
_cell.length_b   1.000
_cell.length_c   1.000
_cell.angle_alpha   90.00
_cell.angle_beta   90.00
_cell.angle_gamma   90.00
#
_symmetry.space_group_name_H-M   'P 1'
#
loop_
_entity.id
_entity.type
_entity.pdbx_description
1 polymer ?
#
loop_
_entity_poly.entity_id
_entity_poly.type
_entity_poly.pdbx_seq_one_letter_code
_entity_poly.pdbx_strand_id
1 'polypeptide(L)'
;CGLLCNNAVMGKDENQKKKYIGDPTEIALLVAARKAGIQPDEYVRVDEIPFSSERKRMTTIHRKNKELLVFTKGAPEVILEGCSFILEDGKVRRLSKGDKEIIASRNRDLAKDALRVLAFAYKALNQEKKKKENIENDLIFLGLQGMIDAPRRGVKEAIETCKRAGIRVVMITGDNKITAQVVAKEIGIGKNTLEGKDLDGISSQQLRARVKEVDIFARVSPMHKVGILKALQENGHVVAMTGDGVNDAPALKNADIGVSMGIRGTDVAKQTSDMVLLDDNFA
;
A
#
# COMPACT_ATOMS: atom_id res chain seq x y z
N CYS A 1 -11.58 0.42 14.44
CA CYS A 1 -11.43 -0.10 13.06
C CYS A 1 -9.99 -0.54 12.76
N GLY A 2 -8.99 0.36 12.81
CA GLY A 2 -7.59 0.02 12.46
C GLY A 2 -6.93 -1.09 13.30
N LEU A 3 -7.41 -1.33 14.53
CA LEU A 3 -7.00 -2.47 15.38
C LEU A 3 -7.67 -3.80 14.98
N LEU A 4 -8.95 -3.76 14.61
CA LEU A 4 -9.77 -4.98 14.41
C LEU A 4 -9.68 -5.53 12.99
N CYS A 5 -9.63 -4.64 11.99
CA CYS A 5 -9.38 -4.99 10.59
C CYS A 5 -7.87 -4.95 10.35
N ASN A 6 -7.15 -5.92 10.93
CA ASN A 6 -5.68 -5.92 10.99
C ASN A 6 -5.16 -7.34 11.28
N ASN A 7 -4.16 -7.81 10.53
CA ASN A 7 -3.53 -9.12 10.77
C ASN A 7 -2.19 -9.02 11.52
N ALA A 8 -1.70 -7.80 11.80
CA ALA A 8 -0.52 -7.64 12.63
C ALA A 8 -0.77 -8.09 14.07
N VAL A 9 0.21 -8.79 14.63
CA VAL A 9 0.20 -9.30 15.99
C VAL A 9 1.45 -8.86 16.75
N MET A 10 1.34 -8.80 18.07
CA MET A 10 2.50 -8.62 18.94
C MET A 10 3.02 -10.00 19.32
N GLY A 11 4.24 -10.31 18.89
CA GLY A 11 4.99 -11.49 19.29
C GLY A 11 6.19 -11.12 20.15
N LYS A 12 7.09 -12.08 20.31
CA LYS A 12 8.42 -11.90 20.88
C LYS A 12 9.46 -12.35 19.87
N ASP A 13 10.61 -11.69 19.83
CA ASP A 13 11.78 -12.18 19.10
C ASP A 13 12.50 -13.30 19.87
N GLU A 14 13.56 -13.86 19.27
CA GLU A 14 14.39 -14.92 19.87
C GLU A 14 15.01 -14.48 21.21
N ASN A 15 15.16 -13.18 21.44
CA ASN A 15 15.68 -12.59 22.67
C ASN A 15 14.58 -12.14 23.64
N GLN A 16 13.34 -12.63 23.47
CA GLN A 16 12.16 -12.29 24.28
C GLN A 16 11.74 -10.80 24.24
N LYS A 17 12.29 -10.00 23.33
CA LYS A 17 11.88 -8.59 23.16
C LYS A 17 10.58 -8.52 22.35
N LYS A 18 9.75 -7.52 22.67
CA LYS A 18 8.50 -7.28 21.94
C LYS A 18 8.80 -7.03 20.46
N LYS A 19 8.25 -7.86 19.59
CA LYS A 19 8.34 -7.72 18.13
C LYS A 19 6.94 -7.68 17.55
N TYR A 20 6.68 -6.77 16.63
CA TYR A 20 5.44 -6.76 15.86
C TYR A 20 5.65 -7.59 14.60
N ILE A 21 4.69 -8.46 14.29
CA ILE A 21 4.71 -9.37 13.15
C ILE A 21 3.51 -9.01 12.28
N GLY A 22 3.75 -8.79 10.99
CA GLY A 22 2.73 -8.34 10.03
C GLY A 22 3.35 -7.42 8.98
N ASP A 23 2.55 -6.94 8.04
CA ASP A 23 3.03 -5.92 7.11
C ASP A 23 3.24 -4.56 7.81
N PRO A 24 4.16 -3.71 7.32
CA PRO A 24 4.49 -2.45 7.98
C PRO A 24 3.29 -1.51 8.18
N THR A 25 2.32 -1.51 7.26
CA THR A 25 1.12 -0.68 7.34
C THR A 25 0.23 -1.14 8.48
N GLU A 26 0.01 -2.45 8.58
CA GLU A 26 -0.77 -3.06 9.65
C GLU A 26 -0.12 -2.91 11.02
N ILE A 27 1.20 -3.08 11.10
CA ILE A 27 1.96 -2.81 12.33
C ILE A 27 1.79 -1.36 12.76
N ALA A 28 1.88 -0.39 11.84
CA ALA A 28 1.70 1.02 12.15
C ALA A 28 0.29 1.31 12.72
N LEU A 29 -0.76 0.71 12.14
CA LEU A 29 -2.13 0.83 12.65
C LEU A 29 -2.30 0.21 14.05
N LEU A 30 -1.69 -0.96 14.29
CA LEU A 30 -1.72 -1.65 15.57
C LEU A 30 -1.03 -0.80 16.66
N VAL A 31 0.16 -0.28 16.36
CA VAL A 31 0.91 0.58 17.27
C VAL A 31 0.16 1.87 17.56
N ALA A 32 -0.44 2.50 16.55
CA ALA A 32 -1.24 3.71 16.70
C ALA A 32 -2.44 3.48 17.65
N ALA A 33 -3.19 2.40 17.47
CA ALA A 33 -4.31 2.05 18.33
C ALA A 33 -3.89 1.81 19.78
N ARG A 34 -2.76 1.12 19.99
CA ARG A 34 -2.20 0.86 21.33
C ARG A 34 -1.75 2.14 22.02
N LYS A 35 -1.07 3.05 21.30
CA LYS A 35 -0.67 4.37 21.83
C LYS A 35 -1.87 5.22 22.25
N ALA A 36 -3.00 5.05 21.57
CA ALA A 36 -4.27 5.69 21.92
C ALA A 36 -5.02 4.98 23.07
N GLY A 37 -4.46 3.92 23.66
CA GLY A 37 -5.10 3.17 24.76
C GLY A 37 -6.27 2.27 24.33
N ILE A 38 -6.43 2.01 23.03
CA ILE A 38 -7.54 1.19 22.50
C ILE A 38 -7.21 -0.30 22.68
N GLN A 39 -8.09 -1.02 23.36
CA GLN A 39 -8.04 -2.47 23.51
C GLN A 39 -9.11 -3.15 22.64
N PRO A 40 -8.89 -4.40 22.18
CA PRO A 40 -9.84 -5.13 21.34
C PRO A 40 -10.94 -5.84 22.14
N ASP A 41 -11.03 -5.60 23.46
CA ASP A 41 -11.88 -6.35 24.38
C ASP A 41 -13.32 -6.45 23.85
N GLU A 42 -13.89 -7.67 23.90
CA GLU A 42 -15.25 -8.05 23.47
C GLU A 42 -15.48 -8.30 21.96
N TYR A 43 -14.50 -8.10 21.08
CA TYR A 43 -14.65 -8.39 19.65
C TYR A 43 -14.02 -9.73 19.27
N VAL A 44 -14.83 -10.68 18.79
CA VAL A 44 -14.36 -11.97 18.28
C VAL A 44 -14.44 -11.97 16.76
N ARG A 45 -13.30 -12.06 16.07
CA ARG A 45 -13.28 -12.20 14.60
C ARG A 45 -13.94 -13.53 14.21
N VAL A 46 -14.91 -13.48 13.29
CA VAL A 46 -15.66 -14.66 12.81
C VAL A 46 -15.51 -14.92 11.32
N ASP A 47 -15.09 -13.93 10.54
CA ASP A 47 -14.84 -14.07 9.10
C ASP A 47 -13.91 -12.95 8.63
N GLU A 48 -13.30 -13.13 7.46
CA GLU A 48 -12.49 -12.11 6.81
C GLU A 48 -12.53 -12.22 5.29
N ILE A 49 -12.36 -11.07 4.65
CA ILE A 49 -12.00 -10.99 3.25
C ILE A 49 -10.64 -10.30 3.18
N PRO A 50 -9.57 -11.04 2.81
CA PRO A 50 -8.22 -10.51 2.83
C PRO A 50 -8.04 -9.39 1.80
N PHE A 51 -6.99 -8.60 2.00
CA PHE A 51 -6.58 -7.61 1.02
C PHE A 51 -6.22 -8.28 -0.31
N SER A 52 -6.69 -7.72 -1.42
CA SER A 52 -6.16 -8.01 -2.75
C SER A 52 -5.85 -6.71 -3.49
N SER A 53 -4.82 -6.73 -4.35
CA SER A 53 -4.45 -5.57 -5.16
C SER A 53 -5.54 -5.13 -6.15
N GLU A 54 -6.40 -6.07 -6.55
CA GLU A 54 -7.58 -5.82 -7.38
C GLU A 54 -8.64 -5.01 -6.62
N ARG A 55 -8.96 -5.44 -5.39
CA ARG A 55 -10.01 -4.81 -4.57
C ARG A 55 -9.52 -3.59 -3.79
N LYS A 56 -8.22 -3.50 -3.52
CA LYS A 56 -7.55 -2.43 -2.75
C LYS A 56 -8.16 -2.15 -1.37
N ARG A 57 -8.76 -3.17 -0.77
CA ARG A 57 -9.39 -3.11 0.56
C ARG A 57 -9.35 -4.46 1.24
N MET A 58 -9.43 -4.43 2.56
CA MET A 58 -9.56 -5.59 3.45
C MET A 58 -10.81 -5.40 4.31
N THR A 59 -11.53 -6.48 4.57
CA THR A 59 -12.72 -6.49 5.42
C THR A 59 -12.62 -7.60 6.46
N THR A 60 -12.99 -7.31 7.70
CA THR A 60 -13.10 -8.32 8.76
C THR A 60 -14.49 -8.24 9.39
N ILE A 61 -15.02 -9.39 9.80
CA ILE A 61 -16.30 -9.49 10.48
C ILE A 61 -16.05 -9.93 11.90
N HIS A 62 -16.60 -9.20 12.85
CA HIS A 62 -16.45 -9.44 14.28
C HIS A 62 -17.81 -9.59 14.93
N ARG A 63 -17.91 -10.53 15.87
CA ARG A 63 -19.04 -10.65 16.76
C ARG A 63 -18.74 -9.89 18.04
N LYS A 64 -19.66 -9.01 18.44
CA LYS A 64 -19.67 -8.37 19.76
C LYS A 64 -21.07 -8.57 20.35
N ASN A 65 -21.16 -9.29 21.46
CA ASN A 65 -22.43 -9.75 22.02
C ASN A 65 -23.27 -10.52 20.97
N LYS A 66 -24.47 -10.03 20.66
CA LYS A 66 -25.35 -10.57 19.61
C LYS A 66 -25.15 -9.86 18.26
N GLU A 67 -24.35 -8.81 18.17
CA GLU A 67 -24.20 -8.04 16.94
C GLU A 67 -23.02 -8.53 16.11
N LEU A 68 -23.18 -8.47 14.78
CA LEU A 68 -22.11 -8.68 13.82
C LEU A 68 -21.69 -7.33 13.25
N LEU A 69 -20.41 -7.01 13.38
CA LEU A 69 -19.82 -5.76 12.94
C LEU A 69 -18.79 -6.04 11.85
N VAL A 70 -18.96 -5.34 10.73
CA VAL A 70 -18.06 -5.37 9.59
C VAL A 70 -17.14 -4.16 9.70
N PHE A 71 -15.84 -4.39 9.63
CA PHE A 71 -14.82 -3.34 9.60
C PHE A 71 -14.03 -3.44 8.30
N THR A 72 -13.98 -2.36 7.54
CA THR A 72 -13.28 -2.30 6.26
C THR A 72 -12.23 -1.19 6.30
N LYS A 73 -11.04 -1.49 5.76
CA LYS A 73 -9.99 -0.51 5.50
C LYS A 73 -9.47 -0.65 4.07
N GLY A 74 -8.99 0.43 3.48
CA GLY A 74 -8.42 0.36 2.14
C GLY A 74 -8.11 1.71 1.53
N ALA A 75 -7.93 1.71 0.21
CA ALA A 75 -7.72 2.93 -0.57
C ALA A 75 -8.90 3.90 -0.39
N PRO A 76 -8.66 5.20 -0.10
CA PRO A 76 -9.72 6.16 0.21
C PRO A 76 -10.86 6.21 -0.81
N GLU A 77 -10.55 6.21 -2.10
CA GLU A 77 -11.55 6.23 -3.17
C GLU A 77 -12.44 4.98 -3.16
N VAL A 78 -11.86 3.80 -2.94
CA VAL A 78 -12.60 2.53 -2.95
C VAL A 78 -13.52 2.43 -1.74
N ILE A 79 -13.06 2.88 -0.57
CA ILE A 79 -13.89 2.87 0.64
C ILE A 79 -15.03 3.87 0.51
N LEU A 80 -14.77 5.06 -0.02
CA LEU A 80 -15.78 6.10 -0.23
C LEU A 80 -16.87 5.70 -1.23
N GLU A 81 -16.53 4.89 -2.24
CA GLU A 81 -17.50 4.32 -3.17
C GLU A 81 -18.48 3.37 -2.47
N GLY A 82 -18.00 2.56 -1.51
CA GLY A 82 -18.82 1.64 -0.72
C GLY A 82 -19.59 2.28 0.44
N CYS A 83 -19.41 3.58 0.72
CA CYS A 83 -20.05 4.29 1.83
C CYS A 83 -21.33 5.02 1.40
N SER A 84 -22.41 4.78 2.17
CA SER A 84 -23.70 5.49 2.06
C SER A 84 -23.93 6.44 3.24
N PHE A 85 -23.18 6.28 4.32
CA PHE A 85 -23.31 7.01 5.57
C PHE A 85 -21.95 7.51 6.07
N ILE A 86 -21.98 8.45 7.01
CA ILE A 86 -20.81 8.98 7.71
C ILE A 86 -21.12 9.10 9.20
N LEU A 87 -20.12 8.79 10.02
CA LEU A 87 -20.15 9.05 11.46
C LEU A 87 -19.55 10.43 11.73
N GLU A 88 -20.34 11.35 12.25
CA GLU A 88 -19.95 12.72 12.60
C GLU A 88 -20.42 13.00 14.02
N ASP A 89 -19.50 13.36 14.92
CA ASP A 89 -19.77 13.64 16.34
C ASP A 89 -20.63 12.58 17.05
N GLY A 90 -20.35 11.31 16.76
CA GLY A 90 -21.05 10.16 17.33
C GLY A 90 -22.42 9.87 16.71
N LYS A 91 -22.87 10.65 15.71
CA LYS A 91 -24.14 10.45 15.01
C LYS A 91 -23.90 9.95 13.58
N VAL A 92 -24.70 8.99 13.17
CA VAL A 92 -24.69 8.48 11.80
C VAL A 92 -25.66 9.29 10.96
N ARG A 93 -25.18 9.88 9.86
CA ARG A 93 -26.02 10.56 8.87
C ARG A 93 -25.68 10.10 7.46
N ARG A 94 -26.55 10.42 6.49
CA ARG A 94 -26.31 10.10 5.09
C ARG A 94 -25.08 10.86 4.57
N LEU A 95 -24.23 10.16 3.85
CA LEU A 95 -23.05 10.73 3.21
C LEU A 95 -23.48 11.49 1.95
N SER A 96 -23.31 12.81 1.95
CA SER A 96 -23.65 13.67 0.81
C SER A 96 -22.54 13.71 -0.24
N LYS A 97 -22.83 14.29 -1.42
CA LYS A 97 -21.79 14.56 -2.43
C LYS A 97 -20.74 15.56 -1.92
N GLY A 98 -21.17 16.60 -1.20
CA GLY A 98 -20.27 17.58 -0.61
C GLY A 98 -19.31 16.97 0.42
N ASP A 99 -19.79 16.03 1.24
CA ASP A 99 -18.92 15.29 2.16
C ASP A 99 -17.83 14.51 1.41
N LYS A 100 -18.19 13.81 0.33
CA LYS A 100 -17.23 13.07 -0.50
C LYS A 100 -16.16 13.99 -1.08
N GLU A 101 -16.53 15.19 -1.52
CA GLU A 101 -15.59 16.20 -2.03
C GLU A 101 -14.65 16.71 -0.94
N ILE A 102 -15.16 16.98 0.27
CA ILE A 102 -14.36 17.40 1.43
C ILE A 102 -13.35 16.31 1.80
N ILE A 103 -13.79 15.05 1.90
CA ILE A 103 -12.92 13.91 2.24
C ILE A 103 -11.87 13.71 1.15
N ALA A 104 -12.25 13.80 -0.14
CA ALA A 104 -11.32 13.70 -1.25
C ALA A 104 -10.29 14.86 -1.25
N SER A 105 -10.70 16.07 -0.85
CA SER A 105 -9.77 17.19 -0.64
C SER A 105 -8.79 16.90 0.49
N ARG A 106 -9.27 16.44 1.65
CA ARG A 106 -8.41 16.07 2.78
C ARG A 106 -7.43 14.95 2.44
N ASN A 107 -7.87 13.96 1.68
CA ASN A 107 -6.98 12.91 1.18
C ASN A 107 -5.86 13.48 0.30
N ARG A 108 -6.18 14.43 -0.59
CA ARG A 108 -5.16 15.10 -1.43
C ARG A 108 -4.18 15.91 -0.59
N ASP A 109 -4.64 16.59 0.45
CA ASP A 109 -3.76 17.38 1.32
C ASP A 109 -2.80 16.47 2.10
N LEU A 110 -3.29 15.39 2.70
CA LEU A 110 -2.43 14.39 3.35
C LEU A 110 -1.42 13.77 2.38
N ALA A 111 -1.81 13.50 1.13
CA ALA A 111 -0.90 12.95 0.13
C ALA A 111 0.20 13.95 -0.29
N LYS A 112 -0.07 15.27 -0.27
CA LYS A 112 0.95 16.31 -0.51
C LYS A 112 2.03 16.31 0.58
N ASP A 113 1.67 15.92 1.79
CA ASP A 113 2.59 15.74 2.92
C ASP A 113 3.31 14.38 2.88
N ALA A 114 3.35 13.72 1.71
CA ALA A 114 3.94 12.40 1.48
C ALA A 114 3.31 11.27 2.34
N LEU A 115 2.11 11.48 2.89
CA LEU A 115 1.46 10.45 3.70
C LEU A 115 0.78 9.42 2.82
N ARG A 116 0.99 8.14 3.15
CA ARG A 116 0.16 7.04 2.70
C ARG A 116 -1.14 7.07 3.50
N VAL A 117 -2.27 7.24 2.81
CA VAL A 117 -3.58 7.42 3.44
C VAL A 117 -4.42 6.15 3.28
N LEU A 118 -5.03 5.71 4.38
CA LEU A 118 -6.08 4.69 4.40
C LEU A 118 -7.39 5.29 4.86
N ALA A 119 -8.49 4.84 4.26
CA ALA A 119 -9.84 5.10 4.75
C ALA A 119 -10.37 3.92 5.56
N PHE A 120 -11.25 4.23 6.51
CA PHE A 120 -11.90 3.26 7.36
C PHE A 120 -13.40 3.45 7.33
N ALA A 121 -14.11 2.33 7.31
CA ALA A 121 -15.56 2.31 7.39
C ALA A 121 -16.03 1.09 8.18
N TYR A 122 -17.25 1.15 8.71
CA TYR A 122 -17.86 0.02 9.39
C TYR A 122 -19.34 -0.11 9.08
N LYS A 123 -19.91 -1.28 9.38
CA LYS A 123 -21.36 -1.53 9.29
C LYS A 123 -21.78 -2.56 10.32
N ALA A 124 -22.93 -2.36 10.95
CA ALA A 124 -23.60 -3.40 11.72
C ALA A 124 -24.48 -4.25 10.78
N LEU A 125 -24.32 -5.57 10.82
CA LEU A 125 -25.18 -6.51 10.10
C LEU A 125 -26.39 -6.85 10.95
N ASN A 126 -27.57 -6.71 10.36
CA ASN A 126 -28.79 -7.22 10.96
C ASN A 126 -28.78 -8.75 10.88
N GLN A 127 -28.99 -9.44 12.01
CA GLN A 127 -28.87 -10.91 12.12
C GLN A 127 -29.71 -11.69 11.10
N GLU A 128 -30.80 -11.11 10.60
CA GLU A 128 -31.72 -11.74 9.66
C GLU A 128 -31.24 -11.71 8.20
N LYS A 129 -30.33 -10.79 7.84
CA LYS A 129 -29.80 -10.65 6.47
C LYS A 129 -28.43 -11.31 6.35
N LYS A 130 -28.37 -12.64 6.56
CA LYS A 130 -27.16 -13.49 6.41
C LYS A 130 -26.71 -13.70 4.95
N LYS A 131 -27.00 -12.80 4.01
CA LYS A 131 -26.39 -12.90 2.68
C LYS A 131 -25.03 -12.20 2.72
N LYS A 132 -23.96 -12.97 2.50
CA LYS A 132 -22.58 -12.45 2.30
C LYS A 132 -22.49 -11.47 1.12
N GLU A 133 -23.46 -11.52 0.20
CA GLU A 133 -23.64 -10.55 -0.88
C GLU A 133 -23.95 -9.16 -0.28
N ASN A 134 -23.09 -8.18 -0.54
CA ASN A 134 -23.18 -6.76 -0.11
C ASN A 134 -22.66 -6.40 1.31
N ILE A 135 -21.77 -7.17 1.93
CA ILE A 135 -21.20 -6.75 3.24
C ILE A 135 -20.33 -5.48 3.15
N GLU A 136 -19.74 -5.18 1.98
CA GLU A 136 -18.87 -4.02 1.74
C GLU A 136 -19.58 -2.81 1.09
N ASN A 137 -20.91 -2.85 0.98
CA ASN A 137 -21.74 -1.73 0.52
C ASN A 137 -22.52 -1.13 1.69
N ASP A 138 -23.06 0.08 1.50
CA ASP A 138 -23.80 0.83 2.51
C ASP A 138 -23.05 1.00 3.83
N LEU A 139 -21.73 1.19 3.73
CA LEU A 139 -20.86 1.37 4.88
C LEU A 139 -21.04 2.78 5.49
N ILE A 140 -20.68 2.88 6.76
CA ILE A 140 -20.56 4.12 7.50
C ILE A 140 -19.08 4.52 7.50
N PHE A 141 -18.75 5.60 6.79
CA PHE A 141 -17.42 6.18 6.76
C PHE A 141 -17.04 6.70 8.14
N LEU A 142 -15.83 6.34 8.60
CA LEU A 142 -15.30 6.72 9.91
C LEU A 142 -14.26 7.83 9.82
N GLY A 143 -13.40 7.79 8.79
CA GLY A 143 -12.29 8.74 8.68
C GLY A 143 -11.14 8.25 7.84
N LEU A 144 -10.14 9.12 7.72
CA LEU A 144 -8.85 8.86 7.08
C LEU A 144 -7.76 8.73 8.15
N GLN A 145 -6.77 7.89 7.90
CA GLN A 145 -5.52 7.86 8.65
C GLN A 145 -4.35 7.97 7.69
N GLY A 146 -3.54 9.01 7.85
CA GLY A 146 -2.26 9.15 7.16
C GLY A 146 -1.13 8.49 7.96
N MET A 147 -0.21 7.84 7.26
CA MET A 147 1.05 7.36 7.82
C MET A 147 2.19 7.72 6.87
N ILE A 148 3.35 8.04 7.42
CA ILE A 148 4.53 8.32 6.61
C ILE A 148 5.27 7.01 6.31
N ASP A 149 5.54 6.78 5.03
CA ASP A 149 6.46 5.73 4.57
C ASP A 149 7.69 6.43 4.00
N ALA A 150 8.53 6.94 4.90
CA ALA A 150 9.64 7.82 4.53
C ALA A 150 10.77 7.03 3.82
N PRO A 151 11.41 7.63 2.81
CA PRO A 151 12.65 7.10 2.26
C PRO A 151 13.70 6.85 3.34
N ARG A 152 14.54 5.83 3.14
CA ARG A 152 15.66 5.57 4.04
C ARG A 152 16.70 6.70 3.94
N ARG A 153 17.36 6.96 5.06
CA ARG A 153 18.57 7.81 5.09
C ARG A 153 19.59 7.24 4.10
N GLY A 154 20.27 8.08 3.32
CA GLY A 154 21.25 7.65 2.33
C GLY A 154 20.69 7.40 0.93
N VAL A 155 19.38 7.17 0.77
CA VAL A 155 18.78 6.86 -0.55
C VAL A 155 18.98 8.01 -1.54
N LYS A 156 18.86 9.25 -1.08
CA LYS A 156 19.05 10.43 -1.93
C LYS A 156 20.49 10.50 -2.43
N GLU A 157 21.46 10.33 -1.53
CA GLU A 157 22.89 10.35 -1.83
C GLU A 157 23.29 9.22 -2.79
N ALA A 158 22.71 8.03 -2.60
CA ALA A 158 22.89 6.89 -3.47
C ALA A 158 22.32 7.13 -4.88
N ILE A 159 21.10 7.68 -4.99
CA ILE A 159 20.50 8.04 -6.28
C ILE A 159 21.34 9.08 -7.02
N GLU A 160 21.87 10.09 -6.31
CA GLU A 160 22.78 11.07 -6.92
C GLU A 160 24.10 10.42 -7.38
N THR A 161 24.57 9.40 -6.69
CA THR A 161 25.75 8.63 -7.11
C THR A 161 25.46 7.81 -8.37
N CYS A 162 24.32 7.13 -8.44
CA CYS A 162 23.86 6.44 -9.65
C CYS A 162 23.80 7.40 -10.85
N LYS A 163 23.17 8.57 -10.68
CA LYS A 163 23.07 9.57 -11.76
C LYS A 163 24.43 10.08 -12.23
N ARG A 164 25.36 10.36 -11.31
CA ARG A 164 26.73 10.76 -11.65
C ARG A 164 27.49 9.69 -12.43
N ALA A 165 27.18 8.41 -12.19
CA ALA A 165 27.71 7.29 -12.95
C ALA A 165 26.98 7.02 -14.28
N GLY A 166 26.00 7.86 -14.66
CA GLY A 166 25.20 7.67 -15.87
C GLY A 166 24.11 6.60 -15.76
N ILE A 167 23.81 6.12 -14.55
CA ILE A 167 22.76 5.13 -14.29
C ILE A 167 21.43 5.85 -14.10
N ARG A 168 20.44 5.50 -14.93
CA ARG A 168 19.08 6.01 -14.82
C ARG A 168 18.33 5.27 -13.71
N VAL A 169 17.77 6.01 -12.75
CA VAL A 169 16.94 5.47 -11.66
C VAL A 169 15.46 5.70 -11.98
N VAL A 170 14.65 4.65 -11.89
CA VAL A 170 13.21 4.68 -12.13
C VAL A 170 12.49 4.17 -10.88
N MET A 171 11.47 4.90 -10.41
CA MET A 171 10.63 4.49 -9.29
C MET A 171 9.45 3.64 -9.77
N ILE A 172 9.20 2.49 -9.13
CA ILE A 172 8.07 1.61 -9.40
C ILE A 172 7.36 1.28 -8.08
N THR A 173 6.17 1.83 -7.84
CA THR A 173 5.45 1.72 -6.56
C THR A 173 3.96 1.39 -6.71
N GLY A 174 3.41 0.71 -5.70
CA GLY A 174 1.97 0.49 -5.55
C GLY A 174 1.21 1.71 -5.01
N ASP A 175 1.92 2.74 -4.56
CA ASP A 175 1.30 3.95 -3.99
C ASP A 175 0.55 4.77 -5.04
N ASN A 176 -0.27 5.70 -4.55
CA ASN A 176 -0.97 6.63 -5.41
C ASN A 176 0.03 7.60 -6.09
N LYS A 177 -0.38 8.13 -7.25
CA LYS A 177 0.42 9.05 -8.07
C LYS A 177 0.98 10.25 -7.30
N ILE A 178 0.16 10.87 -6.45
CA ILE A 178 0.54 12.10 -5.73
C ILE A 178 1.65 11.78 -4.71
N THR A 179 1.45 10.78 -3.87
CA THR A 179 2.44 10.33 -2.89
C THR A 179 3.74 9.92 -3.58
N ALA A 180 3.66 9.12 -4.64
CA ALA A 180 4.84 8.69 -5.41
C ALA A 180 5.62 9.89 -5.98
N GLN A 181 4.94 10.92 -6.50
CA GLN A 181 5.58 12.14 -6.99
C GLN A 181 6.27 12.95 -5.89
N VAL A 182 5.65 13.04 -4.71
CA VAL A 182 6.25 13.76 -3.57
C VAL A 182 7.50 13.02 -3.09
N VAL A 183 7.42 11.70 -2.89
CA VAL A 183 8.54 10.86 -2.46
C VAL A 183 9.68 10.88 -3.49
N ALA A 184 9.35 10.75 -4.78
CA ALA A 184 10.32 10.82 -5.87
C ALA A 184 11.06 12.16 -5.86
N LYS A 185 10.34 13.29 -5.70
CA LYS A 185 10.94 14.61 -5.61
C LYS A 185 11.89 14.73 -4.41
N GLU A 186 11.52 14.17 -3.27
CA GLU A 186 12.34 14.21 -2.05
C GLU A 186 13.69 13.51 -2.24
N ILE A 187 13.68 12.35 -2.91
CA ILE A 187 14.88 11.53 -3.17
C ILE A 187 15.59 11.85 -4.50
N GLY A 188 15.09 12.85 -5.23
CA GLY A 188 15.71 13.34 -6.46
C GLY A 188 15.34 12.59 -7.74
N ILE A 189 14.32 11.73 -7.78
CA ILE A 189 13.83 11.13 -9.03
C ILE A 189 13.01 12.16 -9.82
N GLY A 190 13.01 12.02 -11.16
CA GLY A 190 12.28 12.90 -12.07
C GLY A 190 10.75 12.87 -11.85
N LYS A 191 10.02 13.71 -12.58
CA LYS A 191 8.57 13.95 -12.34
C LYS A 191 7.65 13.18 -13.28
N ASN A 192 8.16 12.62 -14.38
CA ASN A 192 7.32 12.03 -15.41
C ASN A 192 6.68 10.76 -14.87
N THR A 193 5.36 10.79 -14.67
CA THR A 193 4.64 9.75 -13.93
C THR A 193 3.54 9.13 -14.78
N LEU A 194 3.48 7.80 -14.75
CA LEU A 194 2.44 7.01 -15.40
C LEU A 194 1.79 6.05 -14.38
N GLU A 195 0.47 5.88 -14.45
CA GLU A 195 -0.25 5.01 -13.51
C GLU A 195 -0.48 3.62 -14.12
N GLY A 196 -0.60 2.59 -13.27
CA GLY A 196 -0.85 1.21 -13.71
C GLY A 196 -2.04 1.08 -14.68
N LYS A 197 -3.12 1.84 -14.46
CA LYS A 197 -4.29 1.89 -15.37
C LYS A 197 -3.94 2.35 -16.79
N ASP A 198 -2.90 3.17 -16.96
CA ASP A 198 -2.45 3.69 -18.26
C ASP A 198 -1.49 2.71 -18.96
N LEU A 199 -1.04 1.68 -18.23
CA LEU A 199 -0.31 0.51 -18.76
C LEU A 199 -1.28 -0.58 -19.22
N ASP A 200 -2.49 -0.63 -18.65
CA ASP A 200 -3.51 -1.58 -19.05
C ASP A 200 -4.02 -1.22 -20.46
N GLY A 201 -3.77 -2.12 -21.42
CA GLY A 201 -4.25 -1.98 -22.80
C GLY A 201 -3.29 -1.29 -23.78
N ILE A 202 -2.07 -0.92 -23.37
CA ILE A 202 -1.02 -0.49 -24.32
C ILE A 202 -0.23 -1.69 -24.82
N SER A 203 0.19 -1.65 -26.09
CA SER A 203 1.01 -2.72 -26.67
C SER A 203 2.45 -2.68 -26.12
N SER A 204 3.17 -3.81 -26.20
CA SER A 204 4.58 -3.86 -25.81
C SER A 204 5.43 -2.80 -26.54
N GLN A 205 5.12 -2.51 -27.81
CA GLN A 205 5.81 -1.47 -28.57
C GLN A 205 5.55 -0.07 -28.03
N GLN A 206 4.31 0.24 -27.64
CA GLN A 206 3.97 1.51 -27.00
C GLN A 206 4.62 1.64 -25.62
N LEU A 207 4.63 0.56 -24.84
CA LEU A 207 5.29 0.52 -23.55
C LEU A 207 6.79 0.80 -23.71
N ARG A 208 7.48 0.14 -24.66
CA ARG A 208 8.90 0.39 -24.96
C ARG A 208 9.20 1.85 -25.28
N ALA A 209 8.31 2.54 -25.99
CA ALA A 209 8.48 3.97 -26.26
C ALA A 209 8.34 4.80 -24.97
N ARG A 210 7.28 4.53 -24.19
CA ARG A 210 6.97 5.31 -22.97
C ARG A 210 8.00 5.13 -21.85
N VAL A 211 8.54 3.92 -21.63
CA VAL A 211 9.50 3.68 -20.54
C VAL A 211 10.79 4.50 -20.68
N LYS A 212 11.09 5.06 -21.86
CA LYS A 212 12.26 5.93 -22.09
C LYS A 212 12.15 7.28 -21.38
N GLU A 213 10.93 7.78 -21.18
CA GLU A 213 10.68 9.13 -20.66
C GLU A 213 10.02 9.13 -19.28
N VAL A 214 9.49 8.00 -18.82
CA VAL A 214 8.80 7.88 -17.54
C VAL A 214 9.78 7.59 -16.40
N ASP A 215 9.75 8.40 -15.36
CA ASP A 215 10.61 8.26 -14.18
C ASP A 215 9.90 7.52 -13.03
N ILE A 216 8.56 7.61 -12.98
CA ILE A 216 7.74 7.09 -11.89
C ILE A 216 6.58 6.27 -12.45
N PHE A 217 6.45 5.03 -12.00
CA PHE A 217 5.29 4.18 -12.23
C PHE A 217 4.53 3.99 -10.92
N ALA A 218 3.31 4.52 -10.84
CA ALA A 218 2.48 4.49 -9.64
C ALA A 218 1.29 3.53 -9.79
N ARG A 219 0.74 3.04 -8.67
CA ARG A 219 -0.39 2.07 -8.63
C ARG A 219 -0.17 0.84 -9.52
N VAL A 220 1.06 0.35 -9.61
CA VAL A 220 1.38 -0.79 -10.48
C VAL A 220 1.09 -2.14 -9.82
N SER A 221 0.69 -3.11 -10.64
CA SER A 221 0.57 -4.52 -10.27
C SER A 221 1.92 -5.24 -10.38
N PRO A 222 2.08 -6.45 -9.78
CA PRO A 222 3.26 -7.28 -9.99
C PRO A 222 3.57 -7.53 -11.48
N MET A 223 2.54 -7.75 -12.30
CA MET A 223 2.69 -7.98 -13.74
C MET A 223 3.16 -6.73 -14.49
N HIS A 224 2.71 -5.54 -14.08
CA HIS A 224 3.22 -4.28 -14.63
C HIS A 224 4.72 -4.13 -14.38
N LYS A 225 5.22 -4.51 -13.19
CA LYS A 225 6.65 -4.42 -12.87
C LYS A 225 7.50 -5.25 -13.84
N VAL A 226 7.06 -6.48 -14.12
CA VAL A 226 7.72 -7.37 -15.09
C VAL A 226 7.65 -6.79 -16.51
N GLY A 227 6.50 -6.22 -16.91
CA GLY A 227 6.36 -5.60 -18.22
C GLY A 227 7.27 -4.38 -18.42
N ILE A 228 7.36 -3.50 -17.42
CA ILE A 228 8.25 -2.32 -17.44
C ILE A 228 9.72 -2.77 -17.56
N LEU A 229 10.12 -3.74 -16.74
CA LEU A 229 11.46 -4.34 -16.76
C LEU A 229 11.82 -4.86 -18.16
N LYS A 230 10.97 -5.72 -18.74
CA LYS A 230 11.19 -6.27 -20.09
C LYS A 230 11.26 -5.18 -21.15
N ALA A 231 10.41 -4.16 -21.06
CA ALA A 231 10.44 -3.05 -22.02
C ALA A 231 11.76 -2.23 -21.93
N LEU A 232 12.36 -2.11 -20.75
CA LEU A 232 13.68 -1.48 -20.58
C LEU A 232 14.79 -2.38 -21.15
N GLN A 233 14.75 -3.69 -20.87
CA GLN A 233 15.70 -4.67 -21.43
C GLN A 233 15.64 -4.73 -22.96
N GLU A 234 14.44 -4.74 -23.54
CA GLU A 234 14.24 -4.73 -24.99
C GLU A 234 14.69 -3.41 -25.65
N ASN A 235 14.83 -2.34 -24.88
CA ASN A 235 15.47 -1.09 -25.33
C ASN A 235 17.02 -1.16 -25.26
N GLY A 236 17.59 -2.31 -24.88
CA GLY A 236 19.03 -2.54 -24.79
C GLY A 236 19.66 -2.09 -23.46
N HIS A 237 18.86 -1.79 -22.44
CA HIS A 237 19.38 -1.47 -21.11
C HIS A 237 19.65 -2.74 -20.30
N VAL A 238 20.73 -2.73 -19.51
CA VAL A 238 20.92 -3.68 -18.41
C VAL A 238 20.15 -3.14 -17.21
N VAL A 239 19.25 -3.93 -16.63
CA VAL A 239 18.31 -3.47 -15.60
C VAL A 239 18.56 -4.21 -14.30
N ALA A 240 18.91 -3.43 -13.26
CA ALA A 240 18.87 -3.89 -11.88
C ALA A 240 17.50 -3.58 -11.26
N MET A 241 16.86 -4.59 -10.66
CA MET A 241 15.58 -4.43 -9.95
C MET A 241 15.81 -4.56 -8.45
N THR A 242 15.27 -3.64 -7.66
CA THR A 242 15.31 -3.71 -6.19
C THR A 242 13.92 -3.96 -5.61
N GLY A 243 13.79 -4.85 -4.64
CA GLY A 243 12.49 -5.15 -4.01
C GLY A 243 12.61 -5.93 -2.70
N ASP A 244 11.58 -5.86 -1.86
CA ASP A 244 11.55 -6.51 -0.55
C ASP A 244 10.32 -7.42 -0.36
N GLY A 245 9.28 -7.27 -1.18
CA GLY A 245 8.04 -8.04 -1.07
C GLY A 245 7.97 -9.28 -1.96
N VAL A 246 7.07 -10.20 -1.61
CA VAL A 246 6.69 -11.33 -2.47
C VAL A 246 6.18 -10.85 -3.84
N ASN A 247 5.56 -9.67 -3.87
CA ASN A 247 5.07 -9.02 -5.09
C ASN A 247 6.19 -8.62 -6.07
N ASP A 248 7.42 -8.47 -5.56
CA ASP A 248 8.59 -8.09 -6.37
C ASP A 248 9.35 -9.29 -6.90
N ALA A 249 9.14 -10.47 -6.33
CA ALA A 249 9.86 -11.69 -6.70
C ALA A 249 9.81 -11.99 -8.22
N PRO A 250 8.66 -11.86 -8.93
CA PRO A 250 8.66 -12.05 -10.38
C PRO A 250 9.57 -11.05 -11.11
N ALA A 251 9.61 -9.80 -10.68
CA ALA A 251 10.43 -8.78 -11.32
C ALA A 251 11.91 -8.95 -10.96
N LEU A 252 12.24 -9.30 -9.71
CA LEU A 252 13.60 -9.63 -9.28
C LEU A 252 14.19 -10.78 -10.11
N LYS A 253 13.41 -11.84 -10.32
CA LYS A 253 13.85 -13.03 -11.07
C LYS A 253 14.15 -12.76 -12.55
N ASN A 254 13.43 -11.82 -13.15
CA ASN A 254 13.53 -11.53 -14.58
C ASN A 254 14.53 -10.40 -14.86
N ALA A 255 15.08 -9.76 -13.82
CA ALA A 255 16.03 -8.67 -13.98
C ALA A 255 17.40 -9.22 -14.40
N ASP A 256 18.23 -8.37 -14.98
CA ASP A 256 19.63 -8.74 -15.24
C ASP A 256 20.39 -8.90 -13.91
N ILE A 257 20.00 -8.10 -12.90
CA ILE A 257 20.43 -8.24 -11.51
C ILE A 257 19.24 -7.95 -10.59
N GLY A 258 18.79 -8.95 -9.84
CA GLY A 258 17.82 -8.78 -8.75
C GLY A 258 18.50 -8.48 -7.42
N VAL A 259 18.09 -7.41 -6.75
CA VAL A 259 18.62 -6.99 -5.44
C VAL A 259 17.51 -6.98 -4.39
N SER A 260 17.68 -7.71 -3.30
CA SER A 260 16.72 -7.72 -2.19
C SER A 260 17.29 -7.17 -0.88
N MET A 261 16.37 -6.85 0.03
CA MET A 261 16.66 -6.31 1.36
C MET A 261 16.86 -7.46 2.37
N GLY A 262 17.94 -7.45 3.16
CA GLY A 262 18.28 -8.52 4.10
C GLY A 262 17.41 -8.55 5.36
N ILE A 263 17.02 -7.38 5.87
CA ILE A 263 16.20 -7.23 7.09
C ILE A 263 14.72 -7.22 6.72
N ARG A 264 14.29 -6.36 5.79
CA ARG A 264 12.88 -6.24 5.39
C ARG A 264 12.44 -7.22 4.31
N GLY A 265 13.36 -7.77 3.53
CA GLY A 265 13.01 -8.70 2.46
C GLY A 265 12.32 -9.93 3.00
N THR A 266 11.23 -10.32 2.34
CA THR A 266 10.63 -11.63 2.54
C THR A 266 11.60 -12.72 2.11
N ASP A 267 11.49 -13.92 2.69
CA ASP A 267 12.36 -15.04 2.32
C ASP A 267 12.26 -15.37 0.82
N VAL A 268 11.07 -15.22 0.25
CA VAL A 268 10.84 -15.36 -1.19
C VAL A 268 11.64 -14.33 -1.98
N ALA A 269 11.66 -13.05 -1.57
CA ALA A 269 12.43 -12.02 -2.26
C ALA A 269 13.94 -12.30 -2.20
N LYS A 270 14.46 -12.73 -1.04
CA LYS A 270 15.89 -13.07 -0.85
C LYS A 270 16.33 -14.27 -1.68
N GLN A 271 15.51 -15.31 -1.75
CA GLN A 271 15.81 -16.49 -2.56
C GLN A 271 15.73 -16.22 -4.07
N THR A 272 15.00 -15.18 -4.46
CA THR A 272 14.79 -14.83 -5.87
C THR A 272 15.80 -13.82 -6.39
N SER A 273 16.46 -13.07 -5.52
CA SER A 273 17.48 -12.07 -5.88
C SER A 273 18.87 -12.68 -6.06
N ASP A 274 19.65 -12.11 -6.98
CA ASP A 274 21.06 -12.44 -7.17
C ASP A 274 21.95 -11.83 -6.07
N MET A 275 21.50 -10.72 -5.47
CA MET A 275 22.21 -10.00 -4.42
C MET A 275 21.27 -9.66 -3.25
N VAL A 276 21.78 -9.76 -2.01
CA VAL A 276 21.05 -9.42 -0.78
C VAL A 276 21.82 -8.38 0.01
N LEU A 277 21.19 -7.23 0.27
CA LEU A 277 21.76 -6.14 1.09
C LEU A 277 21.47 -6.38 2.57
N LEU A 278 22.44 -6.93 3.31
CA LEU A 278 22.24 -7.41 4.68
C LEU A 278 21.80 -6.33 5.69
N ASP A 279 22.12 -5.07 5.42
CA ASP A 279 21.81 -3.91 6.27
C ASP A 279 20.62 -3.07 5.76
N ASP A 280 19.99 -3.49 4.66
CA ASP A 280 18.98 -2.74 3.90
C ASP A 280 19.44 -1.33 3.48
N ASN A 281 20.74 -1.09 3.37
CA ASN A 281 21.27 0.19 2.94
C ASN A 281 21.36 0.23 1.41
N PHE A 282 20.72 1.23 0.81
CA PHE A 282 20.73 1.42 -0.65
C PHE A 282 22.01 2.11 -1.15
N ALA A 283 22.82 2.66 -0.24
CA ALA A 283 24.06 3.38 -0.54
C ALA A 283 25.28 2.47 -0.62
#